data_AF-A0A6I2SFH9-F1
#
_entry.id   AF-A0A6I2SFH9-F1
#
_cell.length_a   1.000
_cell.length_b   1.000
_cell.length_c   1.000
_cell.angle_alpha   90.00
_cell.angle_beta   90.00
_cell.angle_gamma   90.00
#
_symmetry.space_group_name_H-M   'P 1'
#
loop_
_entity.id
_entity.type
_entity.pdbx_description
1 polymer ?
#
loop_
_entity_poly.entity_id
_entity_poly.type
_entity_poly.pdbx_seq_one_letter_code
_entity_poly.pdbx_strand_id
1 'polypeptide(L)'
;MNLEQAAQQYKPVPLKALKRMVSEGLLTELLDEKDQHALQLLSRIWSDEWYVARMNMSFKSDKRALMLAFPNFGKIERYILCSYLPKEHGPRYRVSVRDVANNLRAFFHIEYPEFKIKRIRQIAYNMLRSCRGESRRLYLSLTALEHQSMENQRRKSVKYSN
;
A
#
# COMPACT_ATOMS: atom_id res chain seq x y z
N MET A 1 -20.16 13.60 18.63
CA MET A 1 -20.46 12.19 18.23
C MET A 1 -19.19 11.35 18.35
N ASN A 2 -19.27 10.07 18.72
CA ASN A 2 -18.06 9.22 18.83
C ASN A 2 -17.64 8.60 17.48
N LEU A 3 -16.41 8.07 17.40
CA LEU A 3 -15.83 7.57 16.15
C LEU A 3 -16.51 6.28 15.66
N GLU A 4 -16.98 5.42 16.55
CA GLU A 4 -17.69 4.19 16.21
C GLU A 4 -19.02 4.48 15.51
N GLN A 5 -19.79 5.43 16.04
CA GLN A 5 -21.03 5.92 15.42
C GLN A 5 -20.74 6.58 14.07
N ALA A 6 -19.69 7.41 14.01
CA ALA A 6 -19.28 8.07 12.79
C ALA A 6 -18.90 7.07 11.68
N ALA A 7 -18.16 6.01 12.00
CA ALA A 7 -17.79 4.98 11.02
C ALA A 7 -19.01 4.23 10.45
N GLN A 8 -20.11 4.14 11.20
CA GLN A 8 -21.36 3.56 10.72
C GLN A 8 -22.15 4.54 9.86
N GLN A 9 -22.20 5.81 10.25
CA GLN A 9 -22.99 6.86 9.60
C GLN A 9 -22.35 7.38 8.30
N TYR A 10 -21.02 7.59 8.28
CA TYR A 10 -20.30 8.22 7.17
C TYR A 10 -19.56 7.21 6.31
N LYS A 11 -20.24 6.13 5.89
CA LYS A 11 -19.68 5.20 4.90
C LYS A 11 -19.40 5.94 3.58
N PRO A 12 -18.24 5.72 2.92
CA PRO A 12 -17.31 4.61 3.12
C PRO A 12 -16.11 4.89 4.04
N VAL A 13 -16.11 5.94 4.87
CA VAL A 13 -14.96 6.30 5.72
C VAL A 13 -14.78 5.27 6.85
N PRO A 14 -13.68 4.48 6.87
CA PRO A 14 -13.51 3.40 7.86
C PRO A 14 -13.01 3.94 9.20
N LEU A 15 -13.33 3.23 10.30
CA LEU A 15 -12.90 3.60 11.66
C LEU A 15 -11.39 3.82 11.78
N LYS A 16 -10.57 3.04 11.06
CA LYS A 16 -9.10 3.22 11.05
C LYS A 16 -8.68 4.57 10.47
N ALA A 17 -9.39 5.07 9.45
CA ALA A 17 -9.11 6.38 8.89
C ALA A 17 -9.50 7.49 9.87
N LEU A 18 -10.66 7.36 10.54
CA LEU A 18 -11.09 8.29 11.58
C LEU A 18 -10.09 8.38 12.74
N LYS A 19 -9.68 7.23 13.28
CA LYS A 19 -8.66 7.17 14.34
C LYS A 19 -7.34 7.82 13.93
N ARG A 20 -6.95 7.62 12.67
CA ARG A 20 -5.76 8.27 12.10
C ARG A 20 -5.94 9.78 12.01
N MET A 21 -7.08 10.27 11.54
CA MET A 21 -7.36 11.71 11.45
C MET A 21 -7.32 12.38 12.83
N VAL A 22 -7.85 11.73 13.86
CA VAL A 22 -7.74 12.20 15.25
C VAL A 22 -6.29 12.24 15.71
N SER A 23 -5.52 11.17 15.47
CA SER A 23 -4.09 11.14 15.84
C SER A 23 -3.24 12.19 15.11
N GLU A 24 -3.68 12.62 13.92
CA GLU A 24 -3.05 13.67 13.12
C GLU A 24 -3.60 15.08 13.47
N GLY A 25 -4.56 15.20 14.39
CA GLY A 25 -5.18 16.46 14.80
C GLY A 25 -6.14 17.07 13.77
N LEU A 26 -6.60 16.28 12.78
CA LEU A 26 -7.54 16.72 11.74
C LEU A 26 -9.00 16.70 12.19
N LEU A 27 -9.32 15.86 13.18
CA LEU A 27 -10.62 15.74 13.82
C LEU A 27 -10.43 15.71 15.32
N THR A 28 -11.46 16.07 16.06
CA THR A 28 -11.48 15.91 17.51
C THR A 28 -11.84 14.46 17.91
N GLU A 29 -11.44 14.02 19.11
CA GLU A 29 -11.81 12.70 19.63
C GLU A 29 -13.34 12.53 19.75
N LEU A 30 -14.03 13.60 20.15
CA LEU A 30 -15.48 13.71 20.17
C LEU A 30 -15.92 14.71 19.10
N LEU A 31 -16.33 14.17 17.95
CA LEU A 31 -16.62 14.94 16.75
C LEU A 31 -17.64 16.05 17.02
N ASP A 32 -17.22 17.29 16.79
CA ASP A 32 -18.05 18.48 16.82
C ASP A 32 -18.89 18.62 15.53
N GLU A 33 -19.64 19.71 15.38
CA GLU A 33 -20.47 19.92 14.18
C GLU A 33 -19.64 20.14 12.91
N LYS A 34 -18.46 20.75 13.02
CA LYS A 34 -17.57 21.02 11.88
C LYS A 34 -16.97 19.70 11.37
N ASP A 35 -16.52 18.86 12.28
CA ASP A 35 -16.03 17.52 12.02
C ASP A 35 -17.11 16.68 11.31
N GLN A 36 -18.34 16.74 11.81
CA GLN A 36 -19.48 16.04 11.20
C GLN A 36 -19.79 16.51 9.79
N HIS A 37 -19.75 17.83 9.55
CA HIS A 37 -19.96 18.39 8.22
C HIS A 37 -18.83 17.98 7.25
N ALA A 38 -17.58 18.03 7.71
CA ALA A 38 -16.42 17.59 6.94
C ALA A 38 -16.51 16.11 6.57
N LEU A 39 -16.90 15.25 7.51
CA LEU A 39 -17.11 13.82 7.27
C LEU A 39 -18.25 13.55 6.29
N GLN A 40 -19.31 14.36 6.30
CA GLN A 40 -20.41 14.26 5.34
C GLN A 40 -19.97 14.57 3.91
N LEU A 41 -19.15 15.61 3.73
CA LEU A 41 -18.58 15.94 2.43
C LEU A 41 -17.61 14.85 1.98
N LEU A 42 -16.72 14.41 2.88
CA LEU A 42 -15.75 13.37 2.60
C LEU A 42 -16.43 12.06 2.19
N SER A 43 -17.49 11.66 2.89
CA SER A 43 -18.22 10.42 2.57
C SER A 43 -18.81 10.45 1.17
N ARG A 44 -19.35 11.61 0.75
CA ARG A 44 -19.85 11.81 -0.62
C ARG A 44 -18.74 11.72 -1.66
N ILE A 45 -17.62 12.42 -1.43
CA ILE A 45 -16.47 12.42 -2.35
C ILE A 45 -15.88 11.02 -2.50
N TRP A 46 -15.77 10.26 -1.41
CA TRP A 46 -15.22 8.90 -1.44
C TRP A 46 -16.19 7.84 -1.98
N SER A 47 -17.50 8.11 -1.95
CA SER A 47 -18.50 7.24 -2.58
C SER A 47 -18.61 7.42 -4.10
N ASP A 48 -18.11 8.53 -4.62
CA ASP A 48 -18.24 8.88 -6.03
C ASP A 48 -17.01 8.42 -6.82
N GLU A 49 -17.26 7.56 -7.82
CA GLU A 49 -16.21 6.94 -8.64
C GLU A 49 -15.38 7.97 -9.41
N TRP A 50 -16.00 9.07 -9.87
CA TRP A 50 -15.30 10.11 -10.63
C TRP A 50 -14.27 10.82 -9.74
N TYR A 51 -14.66 11.21 -8.53
CA TYR A 51 -13.74 11.83 -7.58
C TYR A 51 -12.63 10.87 -7.15
N VAL A 52 -12.96 9.62 -6.83
CA VAL A 52 -11.96 8.60 -6.46
C VAL A 52 -10.98 8.35 -7.60
N ALA A 53 -11.45 8.25 -8.84
CA ALA A 53 -10.59 8.09 -10.01
C ALA A 53 -9.63 9.29 -10.17
N ARG A 54 -10.16 10.53 -10.10
CA ARG A 54 -9.35 11.75 -10.22
C ARG A 54 -8.31 11.88 -9.12
N MET A 55 -8.67 11.60 -7.87
CA MET A 55 -7.72 11.60 -6.75
C MET A 55 -6.61 10.57 -6.96
N ASN A 56 -6.95 9.38 -7.45
CA ASN A 56 -5.95 8.34 -7.74
C ASN A 56 -5.03 8.68 -8.92
N MET A 57 -5.44 9.56 -9.85
CA MET A 57 -4.58 10.01 -10.95
C MET A 57 -3.38 10.83 -10.49
N SER A 58 -3.41 11.40 -9.27
CA SER A 58 -2.24 12.07 -8.68
C SER A 58 -1.06 11.13 -8.43
N PHE A 59 -1.31 9.83 -8.30
CA PHE A 59 -0.27 8.81 -8.20
C PHE A 59 0.18 8.36 -9.60
N LYS A 60 1.49 8.08 -9.73
CA LYS A 60 2.04 7.40 -10.91
C LYS A 60 1.31 6.08 -11.18
N SER A 61 1.20 5.70 -12.45
CA SER A 61 0.41 4.56 -12.91
C SER A 61 0.78 3.25 -12.22
N ASP A 62 2.07 2.99 -12.05
CA ASP A 62 2.65 1.85 -11.31
C ASP A 62 2.16 1.84 -9.85
N LYS A 63 2.32 2.95 -9.15
CA LYS A 63 1.93 3.11 -7.74
C LYS A 63 0.42 2.99 -7.55
N ARG A 64 -0.38 3.58 -8.44
CA ARG A 64 -1.84 3.48 -8.43
C ARG A 64 -2.28 2.03 -8.56
N ALA A 65 -1.74 1.31 -9.52
CA ALA A 65 -2.16 -0.05 -9.80
C ALA A 65 -1.82 -1.02 -8.65
N LEU A 66 -0.69 -0.80 -7.96
CA LEU A 66 -0.33 -1.53 -6.75
C LEU A 66 -1.23 -1.22 -5.55
N MET A 67 -1.59 0.05 -5.35
CA MET A 67 -2.50 0.44 -4.27
C MET A 67 -3.89 -0.18 -4.46
N LEU A 68 -4.36 -0.27 -5.70
CA LEU A 68 -5.63 -0.92 -6.04
C LEU A 68 -5.56 -2.45 -5.90
N ALA A 69 -4.46 -3.08 -6.31
CA ALA A 69 -4.28 -4.53 -6.17
C ALA A 69 -4.05 -4.96 -4.71
N PHE A 70 -3.44 -4.10 -3.90
CA PHE A 70 -2.99 -4.41 -2.54
C PHE A 70 -3.36 -3.29 -1.54
N PRO A 71 -4.66 -2.97 -1.37
CA PRO A 71 -5.10 -1.81 -0.59
C PRO A 71 -4.79 -1.95 0.91
N ASN A 72 -4.68 -3.18 1.40
CA ASN A 72 -4.37 -3.48 2.80
C ASN A 72 -2.87 -3.42 3.12
N PHE A 73 -2.02 -3.27 2.10
CA PHE A 73 -0.57 -3.27 2.28
C PHE A 73 -0.04 -1.84 2.15
N GLY A 74 0.65 -1.37 3.18
CA GLY A 74 1.39 -0.11 3.14
C GLY A 74 2.63 -0.16 2.22
N LYS A 75 3.35 0.95 2.09
CA LYS A 75 4.56 1.05 1.23
C LYS A 75 5.59 -0.06 1.53
N ILE A 76 5.90 -0.25 2.81
CA ILE A 76 6.87 -1.26 3.27
C ILE A 76 6.37 -2.67 2.96
N GLU A 77 5.09 -2.94 3.21
CA GLU A 77 4.54 -4.27 3.05
C GLU A 77 4.40 -4.65 1.57
N ARG A 78 4.09 -3.69 0.69
CA ARG A 78 4.14 -3.89 -0.77
C ARG A 78 5.56 -4.18 -1.25
N TYR A 79 6.57 -3.45 -0.74
CA TYR A 79 7.96 -3.76 -1.04
C TYR A 79 8.34 -5.21 -0.64
N ILE A 80 7.94 -5.63 0.56
CA ILE A 80 8.16 -6.99 1.05
C ILE A 80 7.44 -8.00 0.14
N LEU A 81 6.17 -7.74 -0.19
CA LEU A 81 5.36 -8.59 -1.06
C LEU A 81 6.02 -8.78 -2.43
N CYS A 82 6.42 -7.68 -3.08
CA CYS A 82 7.07 -7.70 -4.40
C CYS A 82 8.48 -8.30 -4.38
N SER A 83 9.13 -8.36 -3.22
CA SER A 83 10.41 -9.07 -3.07
C SER A 83 10.26 -10.60 -3.21
N TYR A 84 9.06 -11.14 -2.97
CA TYR A 84 8.79 -12.58 -3.06
C TYR A 84 8.01 -13.01 -4.30
N LEU A 85 7.53 -12.06 -5.10
CA LEU A 85 6.83 -12.34 -6.35
C LEU A 85 7.84 -12.54 -7.50
N PRO A 86 7.61 -13.49 -8.42
CA PRO A 86 8.55 -13.75 -9.52
C PRO A 86 8.65 -12.54 -10.44
N LYS A 87 9.85 -12.27 -10.95
CA LYS A 87 10.02 -11.34 -12.08
C LYS A 87 9.57 -12.06 -13.35
N GLU A 88 8.82 -11.40 -14.23
CA GLU A 88 8.34 -11.98 -15.51
C GLU A 88 9.46 -12.60 -16.35
N HIS A 89 10.67 -12.03 -16.29
CA HIS A 89 11.84 -12.48 -17.06
C HIS A 89 13.09 -12.73 -16.20
N GLY A 90 12.92 -12.92 -14.89
CA GLY A 90 14.05 -13.10 -13.97
C GLY A 90 14.22 -14.54 -13.49
N PRO A 91 15.45 -14.95 -13.12
CA PRO A 91 15.67 -16.20 -12.42
C PRO A 91 14.82 -16.27 -11.15
N ARG A 92 14.23 -17.43 -10.86
CA ARG A 92 13.50 -17.71 -9.60
C ARG A 92 14.47 -17.76 -8.42
N TYR A 93 15.03 -16.62 -8.03
CA TYR A 93 15.78 -16.56 -6.78
C TYR A 93 14.78 -16.58 -5.61
N ARG A 94 14.97 -17.55 -4.72
CA ARG A 94 14.31 -17.55 -3.41
C ARG A 94 14.99 -16.49 -2.55
N VAL A 95 14.41 -15.31 -2.48
CA VAL A 95 14.85 -14.26 -1.55
C VAL A 95 14.60 -14.75 -0.12
N SER A 96 15.59 -14.65 0.76
CA SER A 96 15.42 -15.02 2.17
C SER A 96 14.77 -13.89 2.98
N VAL A 97 14.20 -14.22 4.14
CA VAL A 97 13.66 -13.20 5.07
C VAL A 97 14.76 -12.23 5.53
N ARG A 98 15.97 -12.75 5.72
CA ARG A 98 17.13 -11.97 6.13
C ARG A 98 17.52 -10.95 5.05
N ASP A 99 17.49 -11.35 3.78
CA ASP A 99 17.80 -10.45 2.66
C ASP A 99 16.79 -9.30 2.59
N VAL A 100 15.50 -9.62 2.74
CA VAL A 100 14.45 -8.58 2.77
C VAL A 100 14.64 -7.65 3.98
N ALA A 101 14.93 -8.19 5.16
CA ALA A 101 15.17 -7.38 6.36
C ALA A 101 16.38 -6.45 6.21
N ASN A 102 17.47 -6.94 5.62
CA ASN A 102 18.66 -6.15 5.33
C ASN A 102 18.36 -5.04 4.32
N ASN A 103 17.62 -5.35 3.26
CA ASN A 103 17.19 -4.36 2.27
C ASN A 103 16.28 -3.30 2.89
N LEU A 104 15.37 -3.67 3.79
CA LEU A 104 14.51 -2.71 4.49
C LEU A 104 15.32 -1.73 5.33
N ARG A 105 16.34 -2.21 6.05
CA ARG A 105 17.26 -1.35 6.79
C ARG A 105 18.04 -0.42 5.86
N ALA A 106 18.53 -0.94 4.73
CA ALA A 106 19.34 -0.16 3.79
C ALA A 106 18.54 0.91 3.04
N PHE A 107 17.33 0.61 2.57
CA PHE A 107 16.56 1.51 1.68
C PHE A 107 15.51 2.35 2.40
N PHE A 108 14.99 1.86 3.53
CA PHE A 108 13.93 2.54 4.27
C PHE A 108 14.38 3.00 5.66
N HIS A 109 15.58 2.64 6.09
CA HIS A 109 16.12 2.98 7.41
C HIS A 109 15.20 2.56 8.56
N ILE A 110 14.51 1.42 8.39
CA ILE A 110 13.56 0.88 9.35
C ILE A 110 13.96 -0.55 9.74
N GLU A 111 13.91 -0.84 11.04
CA GLU A 111 13.90 -2.20 11.54
C GLU A 111 12.47 -2.76 11.48
N TYR A 112 12.26 -3.70 10.56
CA TYR A 112 10.96 -4.33 10.38
C TYR A 112 10.94 -5.74 10.99
N PRO A 113 9.97 -6.08 11.86
CA PRO A 113 9.97 -7.37 12.54
C PRO A 113 9.91 -8.56 11.58
N GLU A 114 10.82 -9.51 11.74
CA GLU A 114 10.93 -10.67 10.82
C GLU A 114 9.65 -11.50 10.74
N PHE A 115 8.89 -11.62 11.84
CA PHE A 115 7.62 -12.36 11.84
C PHE A 115 6.60 -11.73 10.87
N LYS A 116 6.59 -10.39 10.73
CA LYS A 116 5.74 -9.70 9.75
C LYS A 116 6.22 -9.97 8.33
N ILE A 117 7.53 -10.01 8.10
CA ILE A 117 8.12 -10.38 6.81
C ILE A 117 7.71 -11.80 6.42
N LYS A 118 7.82 -12.76 7.35
CA LYS A 118 7.39 -14.17 7.16
C LYS A 118 5.91 -14.25 6.81
N ARG A 119 5.06 -13.48 7.48
CA ARG A 119 3.62 -13.42 7.19
C ARG A 119 3.34 -12.94 5.77
N ILE A 120 3.98 -11.85 5.34
CA ILE A 120 3.81 -11.31 3.98
C ILE A 120 4.35 -12.29 2.92
N ARG A 121 5.48 -12.95 3.20
CA ARG A 121 6.01 -14.03 2.34
C ARG A 121 4.98 -15.15 2.13
N GLN A 122 4.31 -15.57 3.20
CA GLN A 122 3.28 -16.60 3.09
C GLN A 122 2.10 -16.13 2.23
N ILE A 123 1.69 -14.87 2.36
CA ILE A 123 0.65 -14.28 1.51
C ILE A 123 1.09 -14.29 0.04
N ALA A 124 2.32 -13.87 -0.25
CA ALA A 124 2.88 -13.92 -1.61
C ALA A 124 2.83 -15.34 -2.20
N TYR A 125 3.25 -16.35 -1.43
CA TYR A 125 3.22 -17.74 -1.88
C TYR A 125 1.81 -18.28 -2.07
N ASN A 126 0.87 -17.91 -1.18
CA ASN A 126 -0.53 -18.27 -1.33
C ASN A 126 -1.11 -17.65 -2.61
N MET A 127 -0.83 -16.38 -2.89
CA MET A 127 -1.24 -15.70 -4.13
C MET A 127 -0.71 -16.42 -5.38
N LEU A 128 0.57 -16.82 -5.38
CA LEU A 128 1.15 -17.58 -6.49
C LEU A 128 0.52 -18.96 -6.69
N ARG A 129 0.02 -19.58 -5.61
CA ARG A 129 -0.67 -20.87 -5.65
C ARG A 129 -2.14 -20.75 -6.09
N SER A 130 -2.83 -19.69 -5.66
CA SER A 130 -4.26 -19.49 -5.92
C SER A 130 -4.55 -18.77 -7.23
N CYS A 131 -3.64 -17.93 -7.75
CA CYS A 131 -3.84 -17.23 -9.01
C CYS A 131 -3.48 -18.11 -10.21
N ARG A 132 -4.50 -18.58 -10.94
CA ARG A 132 -4.38 -19.19 -12.28
C ARG A 132 -4.81 -18.17 -13.36
N GLY A 133 -4.30 -18.30 -14.58
CA GLY A 133 -4.75 -17.50 -15.73
C GLY A 133 -4.37 -16.01 -15.68
N GLU A 134 -5.33 -15.14 -16.00
CA GLU A 134 -5.13 -13.70 -16.23
C GLU A 134 -4.76 -12.92 -14.96
N SER A 135 -5.33 -13.27 -13.80
CA SER A 135 -4.99 -12.60 -12.53
C SER A 135 -3.51 -12.75 -12.20
N ARG A 136 -2.90 -13.91 -12.50
CA ARG A 136 -1.46 -14.12 -12.32
C ARG A 136 -0.65 -13.21 -13.24
N ARG A 137 -1.06 -13.02 -14.51
CA ARG A 137 -0.39 -12.11 -15.44
C ARG A 137 -0.49 -10.66 -14.96
N LEU A 138 -1.66 -10.24 -14.48
CA LEU A 138 -1.85 -8.91 -13.89
C LEU A 138 -0.94 -8.70 -12.68
N TYR A 139 -0.86 -9.67 -11.76
CA TYR A 139 0.04 -9.55 -10.60
C TYR A 139 1.51 -9.48 -10.99
N LEU A 140 1.95 -10.32 -11.93
CA LEU A 140 3.33 -10.32 -12.40
C LEU A 140 3.69 -9.00 -13.11
N SER A 141 2.80 -8.48 -13.96
CA SER A 141 3.03 -7.20 -14.65
C SER A 141 3.06 -6.02 -13.67
N LEU A 142 2.20 -6.01 -12.64
CA LEU A 142 2.22 -5.00 -11.59
C LEU A 142 3.52 -5.02 -10.77
N THR A 143 4.02 -6.21 -10.44
CA THR A 143 5.29 -6.35 -9.71
C THR A 143 6.49 -5.95 -10.56
N ALA A 144 6.46 -6.22 -11.88
CA ALA A 144 7.50 -5.81 -12.81
C ALA A 144 7.61 -4.27 -12.88
N LEU A 145 6.47 -3.57 -12.91
CA LEU A 145 6.43 -2.10 -12.86
C LEU A 145 7.03 -1.55 -11.57
N GLU A 146 6.77 -2.16 -10.41
CA GLU A 146 7.35 -1.71 -9.14
C GLU A 146 8.86 -1.89 -9.10
N HIS A 147 9.35 -3.05 -9.54
CA HIS A 147 10.78 -3.32 -9.63
C HIS A 147 11.49 -2.32 -10.55
N GLN A 148 10.91 -2.00 -11.71
CA GLN A 148 11.45 -1.00 -12.63
C GLN A 148 11.49 0.39 -12.00
N SER A 149 10.43 0.78 -11.28
CA SER A 149 10.36 2.05 -10.54
C SER A 149 11.46 2.15 -9.47
N MET A 150 11.68 1.05 -8.73
CA MET A 150 12.69 0.96 -7.67
C MET A 150 14.12 0.90 -8.21
N GLU A 151 14.39 0.15 -9.29
CA GLU A 151 15.69 0.14 -9.97
C GLU A 151 16.04 1.52 -10.53
N ASN A 152 15.06 2.22 -11.10
CA ASN A 152 15.24 3.60 -11.55
C ASN A 152 15.56 4.56 -10.40
N GLN A 153 14.98 4.36 -9.22
CA GLN A 153 15.35 5.13 -8.03
C GLN A 153 16.77 4.81 -7.55
N ARG A 154 17.16 3.53 -7.52
CA ARG A 154 18.55 3.12 -7.19
C ARG A 154 19.58 3.71 -8.15
N ARG A 155 19.32 3.68 -9.46
CA ARG A 155 20.21 4.26 -10.46
C ARG A 155 20.38 5.77 -10.29
N LYS A 156 19.34 6.47 -9.82
CA LYS A 156 19.39 7.91 -9.53
C LYS A 156 20.18 8.20 -8.26
N SER A 157 19.98 7.45 -7.17
CA SER A 157 20.72 7.69 -5.91
C SER A 157 22.23 7.45 -6.05
N VAL A 158 22.64 6.49 -6.90
CA VAL A 158 24.06 6.23 -7.19
C VAL A 158 24.70 7.35 -8.03
N LYS A 159 23.94 8.00 -8.92
CA LYS A 159 24.45 9.12 -9.75
C LYS A 159 24.71 10.42 -8.99
N TYR A 160 24.13 10.61 -7.81
CA TYR A 160 24.32 11.81 -6.98
C TYR A 160 25.33 11.62 -5.83
N SER A 161 26.00 10.46 -5.78
CA SER A 161 27.00 10.13 -4.76
C SER A 161 28.43 10.09 -5.32
N ASN A 162 28.62 10.54 -6.58
CA ASN A 162 29.91 10.68 -7.25
C ASN A 162 30.09 12.13 -7.72
#